data_AF-A0A1X0DGH3-F1
#
_entry.id   AF-A0A1X0DGH3-F1
#
_cell.length_a   1.000
_cell.length_b   1.000
_cell.length_c   1.000
_cell.angle_alpha   90.00
_cell.angle_beta   90.00
_cell.angle_gamma   90.00
#
_symmetry.space_group_name_H-M   'P 1'
#
loop_
_entity.id
_entity.type
_entity.pdbx_description
1 polymer ?
#
loop_
_entity_poly.entity_id
_entity_poly.type
_entity_poly.pdbx_seq_one_letter_code
_entity_poly.pdbx_strand_id
1 'polypeptide(L)'
;MCDANYPVPLVRELIDRASRKYGTPCTSSVLPVQVQVTGACTDTGTVVEVVRPSGDFQFDQTFPLASVISETLKGQLSAAAGEDRLTRLLAAPPPYPWWVKIFGYGMWSAGLSLVVEPSKINLLVAAVLGLVVGVLCRIGDRYPSLANLVPVFAAFIVTAVCVEGAQMIGLDHVGLRAIVPPLAVFLPGAAITLAVIELTSRDVVSGSARLIAGMMQLAQLAFGILVATQIFGVDDVPLTANPANLLGPWAPWLGVLVYAVGVMFFLGPPRSFLPWLLVVAYLAFTGQYFGDRLLGSYASGFLGGMVLMVAALVVSRMPKSPPAMTMVLPGFWLLVPGGMGLIGFAEIFGADGDSALPSTLISMIAVSLGIQAGLAVWAVLTHRARFGMEMRQTDPHGPPV
;
A
#
# COMPACT_ATOMS: atom_id res chain seq x y z
N MET A 1 -8.02 -7.63 -11.24
CA MET A 1 -6.57 -7.53 -10.94
C MET A 1 -6.11 -6.07 -10.95
N CYS A 2 -6.42 -5.29 -12.00
CA CYS A 2 -6.11 -3.86 -12.04
C CYS A 2 -6.76 -3.08 -10.90
N ASP A 3 -8.04 -3.33 -10.59
CA ASP A 3 -8.72 -2.72 -9.43
C ASP A 3 -8.07 -3.08 -8.07
N ALA A 4 -7.35 -4.22 -8.00
CA ALA A 4 -6.59 -4.62 -6.82
C ALA A 4 -5.15 -4.06 -6.81
N ASN A 5 -4.87 -3.07 -7.66
CA ASN A 5 -3.58 -2.39 -7.81
C ASN A 5 -2.40 -3.30 -8.19
N TYR A 6 -2.65 -4.42 -8.88
CA TYR A 6 -1.55 -5.25 -9.40
C TYR A 6 -0.70 -4.44 -10.41
N PRO A 7 0.63 -4.62 -10.42
CA PRO A 7 1.49 -4.00 -11.43
C PRO A 7 1.10 -4.45 -12.84
N VAL A 8 1.11 -3.53 -13.80
CA VAL A 8 0.78 -3.83 -15.20
C VAL A 8 1.62 -4.99 -15.80
N PRO A 9 2.95 -5.06 -15.58
CA PRO A 9 3.76 -6.19 -16.06
C PRO A 9 3.25 -7.55 -15.57
N LEU A 10 2.85 -7.62 -14.29
CA LEU A 10 2.36 -8.85 -13.68
C LEU A 10 1.01 -9.26 -14.28
N VAL A 11 0.09 -8.31 -14.45
CA VAL A 11 -1.22 -8.59 -15.07
C VAL A 11 -1.03 -9.13 -16.49
N ARG A 12 -0.15 -8.52 -17.29
CA ARG A 12 0.19 -8.98 -18.65
C ARG A 12 0.73 -10.41 -18.65
N GLU A 13 1.69 -10.70 -17.78
CA GLU A 13 2.27 -12.05 -17.65
C GLU A 13 1.22 -13.11 -17.27
N LEU A 14 0.29 -12.76 -16.37
CA LEU A 14 -0.78 -13.68 -15.95
C LEU A 14 -1.78 -13.94 -17.06
N ILE A 15 -2.14 -12.93 -17.86
CA ILE A 15 -2.99 -13.09 -19.05
C ILE A 15 -2.30 -14.00 -20.07
N ASP A 16 -1.02 -13.77 -20.37
CA ASP A 16 -0.27 -14.59 -21.34
C ASP A 16 -0.11 -16.04 -20.89
N ARG A 17 0.02 -16.28 -19.57
CA ARG A 17 0.06 -17.64 -19.01
C ARG A 17 -1.30 -18.32 -19.10
N ALA A 18 -2.39 -17.60 -18.79
CA ALA A 18 -3.74 -18.12 -18.91
C ALA A 18 -4.06 -18.45 -20.39
N SER A 19 -3.79 -17.53 -21.31
CA SER A 19 -3.97 -17.71 -22.76
C SER A 19 -3.31 -19.00 -23.27
N ARG A 20 -2.04 -19.23 -22.91
CA ARG A 20 -1.33 -20.47 -23.25
C ARG A 20 -1.96 -21.72 -22.63
N LYS A 21 -2.46 -21.63 -21.40
CA LYS A 21 -3.05 -22.76 -20.69
C LYS A 21 -4.39 -23.19 -21.29
N TYR A 22 -5.22 -22.24 -21.72
CA TYR A 22 -6.52 -22.49 -22.33
C TYR A 22 -6.46 -22.66 -23.86
N GLY A 23 -5.28 -22.53 -24.47
CA GLY A 23 -5.11 -22.71 -25.91
C GLY A 23 -5.74 -21.61 -26.76
N THR A 24 -6.01 -20.44 -26.17
CA THR A 24 -6.63 -19.29 -26.83
C THR A 24 -5.59 -18.19 -27.00
N PRO A 25 -4.80 -18.18 -28.11
CA PRO A 25 -3.79 -17.17 -28.32
C PRO A 25 -4.45 -15.79 -28.39
N CYS A 26 -4.04 -14.89 -27.50
CA CYS A 26 -4.53 -13.52 -27.45
C CYS A 26 -3.36 -12.55 -27.33
N THR A 27 -3.52 -11.37 -27.91
CA THR A 27 -2.63 -10.24 -27.69
C THR A 27 -3.29 -9.34 -26.64
N SER A 28 -2.59 -9.04 -25.56
CA SER A 28 -3.12 -8.19 -24.49
C SER A 28 -2.43 -6.81 -24.47
N SER A 29 -3.23 -5.76 -24.31
CA SER A 29 -2.76 -4.42 -23.98
C SER A 29 -3.32 -4.04 -22.62
N VAL A 30 -2.43 -3.81 -21.66
CA VAL A 30 -2.78 -3.56 -20.26
C VAL A 30 -2.32 -2.16 -19.89
N LEU A 31 -3.26 -1.35 -19.44
CA LEU A 31 -3.10 -0.02 -18.87
C LEU A 31 -3.69 0.00 -17.46
N PRO A 32 -3.31 0.96 -16.59
CA PRO A 32 -3.89 1.07 -15.25
C PRO A 32 -5.42 1.10 -15.22
N VAL A 33 -6.00 1.79 -16.20
CA VAL A 33 -7.45 2.08 -16.29
C VAL A 33 -8.15 1.30 -17.40
N GLN A 34 -7.46 0.35 -18.05
CA GLN A 34 -8.03 -0.41 -19.15
C GLN A 34 -7.25 -1.69 -19.41
N VAL A 35 -7.95 -2.81 -19.54
CA VAL A 35 -7.39 -4.05 -20.07
C VAL A 35 -8.09 -4.33 -21.39
N GLN A 36 -7.31 -4.48 -22.45
CA GLN A 36 -7.78 -4.88 -23.76
C GLN A 36 -7.20 -6.25 -24.10
N VAL A 37 -8.08 -7.18 -24.45
CA VAL A 37 -7.68 -8.51 -24.93
C VAL A 37 -8.18 -8.65 -26.35
N THR A 38 -7.25 -8.94 -27.25
CA THR A 38 -7.51 -9.15 -28.67
C THR A 38 -7.33 -10.63 -28.96
N GLY A 39 -8.41 -11.29 -29.38
CA GLY A 39 -8.39 -12.71 -29.75
C GLY A 39 -7.68 -12.98 -31.08
N ALA A 40 -7.63 -14.25 -31.48
CA ALA A 40 -7.12 -14.63 -32.79
C ALA A 40 -8.01 -14.06 -33.91
N CYS A 41 -7.39 -13.72 -35.04
CA CYS A 41 -8.11 -13.32 -36.24
C CYS A 41 -8.90 -14.52 -36.79
N THR A 42 -10.20 -14.35 -37.00
CA THR A 42 -11.08 -15.34 -37.62
C THR A 42 -11.63 -14.80 -38.94
N ASP A 43 -12.24 -15.64 -39.77
CA ASP A 43 -12.87 -15.23 -41.03
C ASP A 43 -13.99 -14.20 -40.82
N THR A 44 -14.56 -14.13 -39.60
CA THR A 44 -15.57 -13.17 -39.19
C THR A 44 -15.01 -11.88 -38.56
N GLY A 45 -13.68 -11.74 -38.48
CA GLY A 45 -12.99 -10.61 -37.88
C GLY A 45 -12.21 -10.96 -36.61
N THR A 46 -11.69 -9.94 -35.92
CA THR A 46 -10.94 -10.09 -34.68
C THR A 46 -11.80 -9.63 -33.50
N VAL A 47 -12.04 -10.52 -32.54
CA VAL A 47 -12.76 -10.15 -31.31
C VAL A 47 -11.84 -9.32 -30.43
N VAL A 48 -12.28 -8.11 -30.10
CA VAL A 48 -11.60 -7.21 -29.17
C VAL A 48 -12.52 -6.99 -27.98
N GLU A 49 -12.06 -7.40 -26.81
CA GLU A 49 -12.76 -7.14 -25.55
C GLU A 49 -11.99 -6.07 -24.77
N VAL A 50 -12.72 -5.06 -24.30
CA VAL A 50 -12.18 -3.97 -23.50
C VAL A 50 -12.89 -3.98 -22.16
N VAL A 51 -12.13 -4.28 -21.11
CA VAL A 51 -12.60 -4.21 -19.73
C VAL A 51 -12.01 -2.96 -19.09
N ARG A 52 -12.90 -2.10 -18.57
CA ARG A 52 -12.51 -0.95 -17.76
C ARG A 52 -12.69 -1.32 -16.28
N PRO A 53 -11.67 -1.08 -15.43
CA PRO A 53 -11.80 -1.17 -13.98
C PRO A 53 -13.02 -0.33 -13.56
N SER A 54 -13.98 -0.93 -12.85
CA SER A 54 -15.32 -0.36 -12.65
C SER A 54 -15.45 0.49 -11.37
N GLY A 55 -14.37 0.60 -10.60
CA GLY A 55 -14.38 1.16 -9.25
C GLY A 55 -14.06 0.10 -8.20
N ASP A 56 -13.66 0.57 -7.02
CA ASP A 56 -12.81 -0.13 -6.04
C ASP A 56 -13.19 -1.59 -5.76
N PHE A 57 -12.27 -2.46 -6.13
CA PHE A 57 -12.28 -3.85 -5.71
C PHE A 57 -11.94 -3.92 -4.22
N GLN A 58 -12.87 -4.43 -3.42
CA GLN A 58 -12.71 -4.43 -1.97
C GLN A 58 -11.58 -5.38 -1.55
N PHE A 59 -10.73 -4.94 -0.62
CA PHE A 59 -9.51 -5.67 -0.25
C PHE A 59 -9.78 -7.11 0.20
N ASP A 60 -10.92 -7.37 0.86
CA ASP A 60 -11.39 -8.69 1.28
C ASP A 60 -11.62 -9.64 0.08
N GLN A 61 -12.04 -9.12 -1.06
CA GLN A 61 -12.26 -9.89 -2.29
C GLN A 61 -10.93 -10.33 -2.94
N THR A 62 -9.78 -9.78 -2.53
CA THR A 62 -8.46 -10.12 -3.09
C THR A 62 -8.03 -11.55 -2.75
N PHE A 63 -8.46 -12.06 -1.60
CA PHE A 63 -8.09 -13.41 -1.16
C PHE A 63 -8.77 -14.49 -2.00
N PRO A 64 -10.11 -14.49 -2.17
CA PRO A 64 -10.72 -15.50 -2.99
C PRO A 64 -10.46 -15.24 -4.49
N LEU A 65 -10.24 -13.99 -4.93
CA LEU A 65 -9.78 -13.73 -6.31
C LEU A 65 -8.45 -14.43 -6.61
N ALA A 66 -7.48 -14.39 -5.69
CA ALA A 66 -6.22 -15.06 -5.94
C ALA A 66 -6.34 -16.59 -6.00
N SER A 67 -7.31 -17.18 -5.29
CA SER A 67 -7.64 -18.61 -5.45
C SER A 67 -8.15 -18.90 -6.86
N VAL A 68 -9.06 -18.06 -7.38
CA VAL A 68 -9.58 -18.16 -8.76
C VAL A 68 -8.43 -18.03 -9.75
N ILE A 69 -7.57 -17.02 -9.60
CA ILE A 69 -6.39 -16.82 -10.46
C ILE A 69 -5.47 -18.05 -10.45
N SER A 70 -5.17 -18.60 -9.27
CA SER A 70 -4.29 -19.77 -9.15
C SER A 70 -4.88 -21.01 -9.80
N GLU A 71 -6.16 -21.29 -9.57
CA GLU A 71 -6.89 -22.41 -10.17
C GLU A 71 -6.97 -22.28 -11.70
N THR A 72 -7.23 -21.06 -12.21
CA THR A 72 -7.21 -20.72 -13.64
C THR A 72 -5.84 -20.99 -14.27
N LEU A 73 -4.75 -20.51 -13.65
CA LEU A 73 -3.40 -20.73 -14.18
C LEU A 73 -2.96 -22.20 -14.14
N LYS A 74 -3.52 -23.00 -13.21
CA LYS A 74 -3.30 -24.44 -13.16
C LYS A 74 -4.17 -25.21 -14.16
N GLY A 75 -5.16 -24.57 -14.78
CA GLY A 75 -6.16 -25.20 -15.64
C GLY A 75 -7.12 -26.11 -14.87
N GLN A 76 -7.33 -25.83 -13.58
CA GLN A 76 -8.24 -26.59 -12.71
C GLN A 76 -9.67 -26.05 -12.75
N LEU A 77 -9.89 -24.90 -13.39
CA LEU A 77 -11.17 -24.21 -13.50
C LEU A 77 -11.53 -24.01 -14.97
N SER A 78 -12.76 -24.30 -15.38
CA SER A 78 -13.23 -23.94 -16.73
C SER A 78 -13.54 -22.44 -16.82
N ALA A 79 -13.55 -21.87 -18.03
CA ALA A 79 -13.83 -20.44 -18.24
C ALA A 79 -15.19 -20.02 -17.65
N ALA A 80 -16.25 -20.76 -17.98
CA ALA A 80 -17.60 -20.51 -17.45
C ALA A 80 -17.68 -20.62 -15.92
N ALA A 81 -17.03 -21.64 -15.33
CA ALA A 81 -17.00 -21.79 -13.87
C ALA A 81 -16.20 -20.67 -13.19
N GLY A 82 -15.15 -20.16 -13.85
CA GLY A 82 -14.39 -19.01 -13.42
C GLY A 82 -15.21 -17.72 -13.41
N GLU A 83 -15.96 -17.47 -14.49
CA GLU A 83 -16.86 -16.32 -14.61
C GLU A 83 -17.98 -16.36 -13.56
N ASP A 84 -18.63 -17.52 -13.36
CA ASP A 84 -19.64 -17.70 -12.32
C ASP A 84 -19.10 -17.45 -10.91
N ARG A 85 -17.86 -17.87 -10.64
CA ARG A 85 -17.21 -17.68 -9.34
C ARG A 85 -16.78 -16.23 -9.14
N LEU A 86 -16.33 -15.56 -10.20
CA LEU A 86 -16.01 -14.14 -10.18
C LEU A 86 -17.27 -13.29 -9.96
N THR A 87 -18.38 -13.60 -10.65
CA THR A 87 -19.67 -12.90 -10.46
C THR A 87 -20.16 -13.05 -9.02
N ARG A 88 -20.09 -14.25 -8.45
CA ARG A 88 -20.43 -14.49 -7.04
C ARG A 88 -19.50 -13.76 -6.06
N LEU A 89 -18.21 -13.67 -6.37
CA LEU A 89 -17.24 -12.91 -5.58
C LEU A 89 -17.61 -11.42 -5.54
N LEU A 90 -17.88 -10.84 -6.70
CA LEU A 90 -18.19 -9.41 -6.83
C LEU A 90 -19.53 -9.06 -6.17
N ALA A 91 -20.48 -10.00 -6.12
CA ALA A 91 -21.77 -9.84 -5.45
C ALA A 91 -21.73 -10.12 -3.93
N ALA A 92 -20.59 -10.56 -3.37
CA ALA A 92 -20.51 -10.91 -1.96
C ALA A 92 -20.67 -9.66 -1.06
N PRO A 93 -21.48 -9.75 0.02
CA PRO A 93 -21.62 -8.63 0.95
C PRO A 93 -20.32 -8.39 1.71
N PRO A 94 -20.04 -7.13 2.10
CA PRO A 94 -18.84 -6.81 2.88
C PRO A 94 -18.85 -7.55 4.23
N PRO A 95 -17.69 -7.99 4.72
CA PRO A 95 -17.59 -8.85 5.91
C PRO A 95 -17.92 -8.12 7.23
N TYR A 96 -17.80 -6.80 7.24
CA TYR A 96 -18.09 -5.97 8.42
C TYR A 96 -19.03 -4.81 8.06
N PRO A 97 -19.91 -4.40 8.99
CA PRO A 97 -20.72 -3.21 8.82
C PRO A 97 -19.85 -1.95 8.82
N TRP A 98 -20.37 -0.88 8.23
CA TRP A 98 -19.62 0.37 8.00
C TRP A 98 -19.01 0.98 9.27
N TRP A 99 -19.66 0.85 10.43
CA TRP A 99 -19.16 1.40 11.70
C TRP A 99 -17.93 0.66 12.23
N VAL A 100 -17.81 -0.66 11.97
CA VAL A 100 -16.61 -1.43 12.34
C VAL A 100 -15.42 -0.98 11.49
N LYS A 101 -15.64 -0.68 10.20
CA LYS A 101 -14.58 -0.17 9.33
C LYS A 101 -14.04 1.18 9.84
N ILE A 102 -14.93 2.07 10.29
CA ILE A 102 -14.55 3.36 10.89
C ILE A 102 -13.71 3.14 12.16
N PHE A 103 -14.18 2.28 13.07
CA PHE A 103 -13.42 1.94 14.28
C PHE A 103 -12.06 1.34 13.95
N GLY A 104 -12.01 0.45 12.95
CA GLY A 104 -10.79 -0.13 12.42
C GLY A 104 -9.81 0.93 11.92
N TYR A 105 -10.30 1.96 11.24
CA TYR A 105 -9.47 3.07 10.78
C TYR A 105 -8.92 3.91 11.95
N GLY A 106 -9.72 4.19 12.97
CA GLY A 106 -9.25 4.85 14.20
C GLY A 106 -8.11 4.08 14.86
N MET A 107 -8.27 2.75 14.99
CA MET A 107 -7.23 1.90 15.57
C MET A 107 -6.00 1.76 14.67
N TRP A 108 -6.19 1.73 13.35
CA TRP A 108 -5.12 1.74 12.37
C TRP A 108 -4.26 3.01 12.48
N SER A 109 -4.92 4.18 12.58
CA SER A 109 -4.26 5.47 12.78
C SER A 109 -3.53 5.55 14.13
N ALA A 110 -4.15 5.05 15.20
CA ALA A 110 -3.53 4.95 16.52
C ALA A 110 -2.25 4.09 16.51
N GLY A 111 -2.29 2.93 15.82
CA GLY A 111 -1.13 2.06 15.64
C GLY A 111 0.00 2.73 14.87
N LEU A 112 -0.31 3.45 13.79
CA LEU A 112 0.68 4.25 13.05
C LEU A 112 1.29 5.36 13.91
N SER A 113 0.50 6.04 14.74
CA SER A 113 1.01 7.07 15.66
C SER A 113 2.02 6.50 16.65
N LEU A 114 1.77 5.31 17.20
CA LEU A 114 2.72 4.61 18.08
C LEU A 114 4.03 4.23 17.38
N VAL A 115 3.99 4.01 16.07
CA VAL A 115 5.18 3.68 15.27
C VAL A 115 5.99 4.92 14.94
N VAL A 116 5.33 6.01 14.54
CA VAL A 116 5.98 7.24 14.06
C VAL A 116 6.46 8.13 15.20
N GLU A 117 5.59 8.40 16.18
CA GLU A 117 5.89 9.32 17.28
C GLU A 117 5.08 8.93 18.55
N PRO A 118 5.60 7.96 19.33
CA PRO A 118 4.88 7.39 20.46
C PRO A 118 4.70 8.42 21.60
N SER A 119 3.52 9.01 21.66
CA SER A 119 3.06 9.94 22.70
C SER A 119 1.61 9.65 23.06
N LYS A 120 1.22 9.84 24.33
CA LYS A 120 -0.17 9.63 24.78
C LYS A 120 -1.15 10.56 24.07
N ILE A 121 -0.72 11.81 23.85
CA ILE A 121 -1.55 12.83 23.20
C ILE A 121 -1.67 12.50 21.71
N ASN A 122 -0.55 12.24 21.02
CA ASN A 122 -0.56 11.86 19.61
C ASN A 122 -1.39 10.59 19.38
N LEU A 123 -1.31 9.60 20.28
CA LEU A 123 -2.12 8.39 20.20
C LEU A 123 -3.62 8.69 20.26
N LEU A 124 -4.06 9.49 21.23
CA LEU A 124 -5.47 9.85 21.39
C LEU A 124 -5.96 10.68 20.20
N VAL A 125 -5.19 11.70 19.80
CA VAL A 125 -5.49 12.56 18.66
C VAL A 125 -5.57 11.74 17.38
N ALA A 126 -4.61 10.85 17.12
CA ALA A 126 -4.61 9.98 15.95
C ALA A 126 -5.80 9.02 15.95
N ALA A 127 -6.16 8.45 17.10
CA ALA A 127 -7.33 7.58 17.21
C ALA A 127 -8.62 8.35 16.85
N VAL A 128 -8.83 9.53 17.44
CA VAL A 128 -10.05 10.35 17.22
C VAL A 128 -10.10 10.87 15.80
N LEU A 129 -9.02 11.46 15.29
CA LEU A 129 -8.95 11.96 13.91
C LEU A 129 -9.02 10.82 12.90
N GLY A 130 -8.50 9.64 13.22
CA GLY A 130 -8.74 8.44 12.44
C GLY A 130 -10.23 8.12 12.35
N LEU A 131 -10.99 8.14 13.44
CA LEU A 131 -12.44 7.92 13.37
C LEU A 131 -13.13 8.96 12.45
N VAL A 132 -12.73 10.23 12.53
CA VAL A 132 -13.25 11.30 11.67
C VAL A 132 -12.94 11.02 10.20
N VAL A 133 -11.69 10.67 9.88
CA VAL A 133 -11.30 10.33 8.51
C VAL A 133 -12.03 9.07 8.01
N GLY A 134 -12.22 8.07 8.87
CA GLY A 134 -13.03 6.89 8.53
C GLY A 134 -14.47 7.24 8.15
N VAL A 135 -15.08 8.22 8.83
CA VAL A 135 -16.39 8.77 8.44
C VAL A 135 -16.32 9.45 7.08
N LEU A 136 -15.29 10.26 6.80
CA LEU A 136 -15.11 10.92 5.51
C LEU A 136 -14.93 9.92 4.36
N CYS A 137 -14.14 8.87 4.56
CA CYS A 137 -14.01 7.75 3.61
C CYS A 137 -15.37 7.12 3.34
N ARG A 138 -16.16 6.86 4.39
CA ARG A 138 -17.51 6.29 4.25
C ARG A 138 -18.46 7.20 3.45
N ILE A 139 -18.33 8.53 3.59
CA ILE A 139 -19.08 9.52 2.81
C ILE A 139 -18.64 9.46 1.34
N GLY A 140 -17.33 9.38 1.07
CA GLY A 140 -16.78 9.18 -0.26
C GLY A 140 -17.33 7.92 -0.95
N ASP A 141 -17.35 6.79 -0.24
CA ASP A 141 -17.92 5.53 -0.73
C ASP A 141 -19.42 5.66 -1.06
N ARG A 142 -20.16 6.50 -0.33
CA ARG A 142 -21.60 6.70 -0.54
C ARG A 142 -21.90 7.61 -1.72
N TYR A 143 -21.04 8.60 -1.95
CA TYR A 143 -21.21 9.69 -2.89
C TYR A 143 -19.96 9.82 -3.77
N PRO A 144 -19.87 9.08 -4.88
CA PRO A 144 -18.69 9.07 -5.75
C PRO A 144 -18.28 10.46 -6.26
N SER A 145 -19.23 11.38 -6.42
CA SER A 145 -18.96 12.78 -6.78
C SER A 145 -18.11 13.54 -5.75
N LEU A 146 -18.20 13.15 -4.47
CA LEU A 146 -17.42 13.74 -3.38
C LEU A 146 -16.11 12.99 -3.11
N ALA A 147 -15.95 11.76 -3.59
CA ALA A 147 -14.78 10.93 -3.33
C ALA A 147 -13.46 11.63 -3.66
N ASN A 148 -13.42 12.38 -4.78
CA ASN A 148 -12.24 13.14 -5.19
C ASN A 148 -11.90 14.31 -4.26
N LEU A 149 -12.84 14.79 -3.45
CA LEU A 149 -12.64 15.91 -2.51
C LEU A 149 -12.36 15.42 -1.08
N VAL A 150 -12.62 14.15 -0.78
CA VAL A 150 -12.39 13.56 0.56
C VAL A 150 -10.95 13.80 1.06
N PRO A 151 -9.88 13.62 0.26
CA PRO A 151 -8.52 13.90 0.73
C PRO A 151 -8.33 15.34 1.19
N VAL A 152 -8.90 16.31 0.46
CA VAL A 152 -8.81 17.75 0.78
C VAL A 152 -9.51 18.04 2.11
N PHE A 153 -10.75 17.56 2.27
CA PHE A 153 -11.52 17.77 3.50
C PHE A 153 -10.89 17.06 4.70
N ALA A 154 -10.37 15.86 4.52
CA ALA A 154 -9.65 15.14 5.56
C ALA A 154 -8.42 15.91 6.01
N ALA A 155 -7.59 16.35 5.06
CA ALA A 155 -6.40 17.13 5.37
C ALA A 155 -6.74 18.44 6.09
N PHE A 156 -7.77 19.15 5.63
CA PHE A 156 -8.25 20.36 6.28
C PHE A 156 -8.71 20.11 7.72
N ILE A 157 -9.61 19.15 7.96
CA ILE A 157 -10.18 18.88 9.28
C ILE A 157 -9.10 18.38 10.25
N VAL A 158 -8.26 17.45 9.82
CA VAL A 158 -7.17 16.91 10.65
C VAL A 158 -6.21 18.04 11.05
N THR A 159 -5.82 18.89 10.10
CA THR A 159 -4.93 20.03 10.37
C THR A 159 -5.58 21.04 11.30
N ALA A 160 -6.83 21.44 11.04
CA ALA A 160 -7.57 22.39 11.86
C ALA A 160 -7.67 21.94 13.31
N VAL A 161 -8.05 20.68 13.55
CA VAL A 161 -8.16 20.14 14.91
C VAL A 161 -6.80 20.03 15.60
N CYS A 162 -5.75 19.64 14.87
CA CYS A 162 -4.40 19.60 15.43
C CYS A 162 -3.89 20.99 15.82
N VAL A 163 -4.14 22.01 14.99
CA VAL A 163 -3.74 23.40 15.24
C VAL A 163 -4.49 23.97 16.45
N GLU A 164 -5.82 23.90 16.46
CA GLU A 164 -6.65 24.38 17.58
C GLU A 164 -6.35 23.62 18.88
N GLY A 165 -6.16 22.30 18.79
CA GLY A 165 -5.80 21.46 19.92
C GLY A 165 -4.44 21.83 20.53
N ALA A 166 -3.46 22.19 19.70
CA ALA A 166 -2.15 22.67 20.16
C ALA A 166 -2.29 23.96 20.98
N GLN A 167 -3.04 24.93 20.43
CA GLN A 167 -3.27 26.23 21.07
C GLN A 167 -3.98 26.08 22.42
N MET A 168 -5.00 25.21 22.52
CA MET A 168 -5.75 25.01 23.77
C MET A 168 -4.95 24.36 24.90
N ILE A 169 -4.03 23.44 24.60
CA ILE A 169 -3.29 22.68 25.62
C ILE A 169 -2.02 23.45 26.05
N GLY A 170 -1.71 24.59 25.42
CA GLY A 170 -0.43 25.28 25.64
C GLY A 170 0.76 24.40 25.24
N LEU A 171 0.53 23.43 24.36
CA LEU A 171 1.60 22.70 23.72
C LEU A 171 2.07 23.59 22.59
N ASP A 172 3.25 24.17 22.76
CA ASP A 172 3.86 25.02 21.73
C ASP A 172 3.97 24.30 20.36
N HIS A 173 3.80 22.97 20.31
CA HIS A 173 4.05 22.16 19.11
C HIS A 173 3.17 20.88 19.04
N VAL A 174 2.11 20.87 18.21
CA VAL A 174 1.60 19.63 17.60
C VAL A 174 2.19 19.57 16.20
N GLY A 175 3.31 18.86 16.03
CA GLY A 175 4.03 18.80 14.76
C GLY A 175 3.23 18.13 13.65
N LEU A 176 3.57 18.43 12.39
CA LEU A 176 2.98 17.81 11.17
C LEU A 176 2.96 16.27 11.23
N ARG A 177 3.85 15.65 12.01
CA ARG A 177 3.91 14.20 12.26
C ARG A 177 2.65 13.64 12.94
N ALA A 178 1.91 14.44 13.71
CA ALA A 178 0.64 14.02 14.30
C ALA A 178 -0.51 13.94 13.27
N ILE A 179 -0.39 14.67 12.16
CA ILE A 179 -1.37 14.72 11.05
C ILE A 179 -1.18 13.52 10.11
N VAL A 180 0.04 12.96 10.04
CA VAL A 180 0.40 11.85 9.14
C VAL A 180 -0.43 10.58 9.40
N PRO A 181 -0.54 10.04 10.64
CA PRO A 181 -1.28 8.80 10.89
C PRO A 181 -2.77 8.86 10.50
N PRO A 182 -3.52 9.94 10.78
CA PRO A 182 -4.92 10.05 10.32
C PRO A 182 -5.07 10.15 8.80
N LEU A 183 -4.11 10.77 8.11
CA LEU A 183 -4.16 10.95 6.65
C LEU A 183 -3.50 9.80 5.87
N ALA A 184 -2.94 8.80 6.55
CA ALA A 184 -2.06 7.82 5.94
C ALA A 184 -2.67 7.06 4.75
N VAL A 185 -3.99 6.90 4.70
CA VAL A 185 -4.67 6.18 3.63
C VAL A 185 -4.67 6.95 2.32
N PHE A 186 -4.65 8.28 2.40
CA PHE A 186 -4.59 9.16 1.25
C PHE A 186 -3.16 9.41 0.78
N LEU A 187 -2.16 8.91 1.52
CA LEU A 187 -0.78 9.08 1.12
C LEU A 187 -0.52 8.17 -0.10
N PRO A 188 -0.15 8.75 -1.25
CA PRO A 188 -0.06 8.02 -2.51
C PRO A 188 1.25 7.23 -2.62
N GLY A 189 1.83 6.81 -1.51
CA GLY A 189 3.13 6.15 -1.52
C GLY A 189 3.11 4.85 -2.34
N ALA A 190 2.00 4.09 -2.30
CA ALA A 190 1.86 2.86 -3.09
C ALA A 190 1.80 3.18 -4.59
N ALA A 191 1.06 4.23 -4.98
CA ALA A 191 0.98 4.69 -6.35
C ALA A 191 2.33 5.17 -6.89
N ILE A 192 3.06 5.98 -6.11
CA ILE A 192 4.41 6.47 -6.45
C ILE A 192 5.40 5.30 -6.55
N THR A 193 5.34 4.36 -5.63
CA THR A 193 6.23 3.18 -5.64
C THR A 193 5.98 2.31 -6.86
N LEU A 194 4.71 2.02 -7.15
CA LEU A 194 4.30 1.27 -8.34
C LEU A 194 4.67 2.03 -9.62
N ALA A 195 4.55 3.36 -9.63
CA ALA A 195 5.00 4.18 -10.74
C ALA A 195 6.49 3.99 -11.01
N VAL A 196 7.34 4.04 -9.98
CA VAL A 196 8.79 3.82 -10.13
C VAL A 196 9.08 2.39 -10.60
N ILE A 197 8.39 1.37 -10.09
CA ILE A 197 8.55 -0.02 -10.55
C ILE A 197 8.18 -0.15 -12.04
N GLU A 198 7.09 0.48 -12.48
CA GLU A 198 6.66 0.43 -13.88
C GLU A 198 7.56 1.25 -14.81
N LEU A 199 8.03 2.43 -14.37
CA LEU A 199 9.01 3.26 -15.09
C LEU A 199 10.35 2.52 -15.28
N THR A 200 10.86 1.88 -14.23
CA THR A 200 12.10 1.07 -14.29
C THR A 200 11.92 -0.19 -15.14
N SER A 201 10.70 -0.72 -15.22
CA SER A 201 10.33 -1.85 -16.09
C SER A 201 10.02 -1.44 -17.54
N ARG A 202 10.26 -0.19 -17.92
CA ARG A 202 9.98 0.41 -19.25
C ARG A 202 8.49 0.55 -19.61
N ASP A 203 7.55 0.34 -18.69
CA ASP A 203 6.13 0.66 -18.88
C ASP A 203 5.88 2.15 -18.56
N VAL A 204 6.40 3.04 -19.41
CA VAL A 204 6.46 4.49 -19.14
C VAL A 204 5.08 5.14 -19.03
N VAL A 205 4.12 4.74 -19.87
CA VAL A 205 2.76 5.29 -19.86
C VAL A 205 2.05 5.00 -18.54
N SER A 206 2.10 3.74 -18.10
CA SER A 206 1.49 3.28 -16.85
C SER A 206 2.14 3.95 -15.64
N GLY A 207 3.47 3.94 -15.60
CA GLY A 207 4.23 4.55 -14.51
C GLY A 207 3.99 6.06 -14.40
N SER A 208 4.00 6.78 -15.52
CA SER A 208 3.78 8.23 -15.53
C SER A 208 2.36 8.59 -15.07
N ALA A 209 1.34 7.83 -15.51
CA ALA A 209 -0.05 8.04 -15.09
C ALA A 209 -0.23 7.86 -13.58
N ARG A 210 0.33 6.78 -12.99
CA ARG A 210 0.30 6.54 -11.54
C ARG A 210 1.06 7.61 -10.76
N LEU A 211 2.19 8.10 -11.29
CA LEU A 211 2.96 9.16 -10.65
C LEU A 211 2.18 10.47 -10.61
N ILE A 212 1.61 10.89 -11.73
CA ILE A 212 0.80 12.12 -11.82
C ILE A 212 -0.42 12.03 -10.89
N ALA A 213 -1.11 10.89 -10.86
CA ALA A 213 -2.23 10.67 -9.94
C ALA A 213 -1.80 10.82 -8.47
N GLY A 214 -0.64 10.25 -8.10
CA GLY A 214 -0.08 10.42 -6.77
C GLY A 214 0.29 11.86 -6.45
N MET A 215 0.91 12.59 -7.39
CA MET A 215 1.23 14.01 -7.21
C MET A 215 -0.02 14.87 -7.04
N MET A 216 -1.08 14.59 -7.79
CA MET A 216 -2.36 15.28 -7.63
C MET A 216 -2.96 15.03 -6.23
N GLN A 217 -2.85 13.80 -5.73
CA GLN A 217 -3.33 13.46 -4.39
C GLN A 217 -2.51 14.17 -3.28
N LEU A 218 -1.19 14.28 -3.43
CA LEU A 218 -0.36 15.10 -2.53
C LEU A 218 -0.77 16.57 -2.58
N ALA A 219 -1.01 17.12 -3.78
CA ALA A 219 -1.46 18.50 -3.95
C ALA A 219 -2.80 18.76 -3.27
N GLN A 220 -3.74 17.81 -3.34
CA GLN A 220 -5.02 17.90 -2.64
C GLN A 220 -4.86 17.92 -1.11
N LEU A 221 -4.02 17.03 -0.58
CA LEU A 221 -3.73 17.01 0.86
C LEU A 221 -3.05 18.32 1.30
N ALA A 222 -2.04 18.77 0.56
CA ALA A 222 -1.32 19.99 0.85
C ALA A 222 -2.23 21.22 0.79
N PHE A 223 -3.10 21.32 -0.21
CA PHE A 223 -4.10 22.38 -0.27
C PHE A 223 -5.00 22.41 0.97
N GLY A 224 -5.49 21.25 1.42
CA GLY A 224 -6.28 21.16 2.66
C GLY A 224 -5.51 21.62 3.90
N ILE A 225 -4.23 21.22 4.02
CA ILE A 225 -3.35 21.65 5.12
C ILE A 225 -3.16 23.18 5.09
N LEU A 226 -2.80 23.75 3.93
CA LEU A 226 -2.53 25.19 3.78
C LEU A 226 -3.76 26.05 4.07
N VAL A 227 -4.93 25.65 3.58
CA VAL A 227 -6.17 26.39 3.85
C VAL A 227 -6.50 26.34 5.35
N ALA A 228 -6.26 25.21 6.01
CA ALA A 228 -6.45 25.12 7.46
C ALA A 228 -5.47 26.03 8.22
N THR A 229 -4.18 26.00 7.90
CA THR A 229 -3.19 26.84 8.60
C THR A 229 -3.44 28.33 8.40
N GLN A 230 -3.87 28.75 7.21
CA GLN A 230 -4.23 30.15 6.92
C GLN A 230 -5.46 30.63 7.72
N ILE A 231 -6.48 29.78 7.89
CA ILE A 231 -7.70 30.15 8.62
C ILE A 231 -7.47 30.16 10.13
N PHE A 232 -6.72 29.19 10.64
CA PHE A 232 -6.52 28.98 12.08
C PHE A 232 -5.24 29.63 12.64
N GLY A 233 -4.56 30.46 11.83
CA GLY A 233 -3.63 31.48 12.29
C GLY A 233 -2.35 30.95 12.92
N VAL A 234 -1.65 30.01 12.25
CA VAL A 234 -0.30 29.60 12.66
C VAL A 234 0.69 30.10 11.63
N ASP A 235 1.34 31.23 11.93
CA ASP A 235 2.33 31.86 11.05
C ASP A 235 3.63 31.04 10.93
N ASP A 236 3.93 30.19 11.91
CA ASP A 236 5.01 29.21 11.88
C ASP A 236 4.60 28.01 12.75
N VAL A 237 4.36 26.84 12.16
CA VAL A 237 4.33 25.58 12.93
C VAL A 237 5.80 25.21 13.11
N PRO A 238 6.42 25.35 14.30
CA PRO A 238 7.84 25.09 14.41
C PRO A 238 8.07 23.60 14.17
N LEU A 239 8.72 23.31 13.04
CA LEU A 239 9.01 21.98 12.50
C LEU A 239 10.10 21.26 13.30
N THR A 240 10.04 21.32 14.64
CA THR A 240 11.14 20.84 15.48
C THR A 240 11.28 19.31 15.39
N ALA A 241 12.48 18.91 14.99
CA ALA A 241 12.79 17.65 14.35
C ALA A 241 13.16 16.49 15.29
N ASN A 242 12.85 16.59 16.59
CA ASN A 242 13.20 15.52 17.54
C ASN A 242 12.01 14.61 17.84
N PRO A 243 11.92 13.41 17.23
CA PRO A 243 10.97 12.40 17.68
C PRO A 243 11.29 12.04 19.13
N ALA A 244 10.55 12.62 20.07
CA ALA A 244 10.60 12.18 21.45
C ALA A 244 9.72 10.94 21.55
N ASN A 245 10.34 9.76 21.67
CA ASN A 245 9.62 8.60 22.16
C ASN A 245 9.31 8.83 23.65
N LEU A 246 8.08 9.26 23.94
CA LEU A 246 7.62 9.60 25.29
C LEU A 246 7.02 8.39 26.03
N LEU A 247 6.84 7.25 25.35
CA LEU A 247 6.22 6.03 25.91
C LEU A 247 7.21 4.89 26.17
N GLY A 248 8.39 4.93 25.55
CA GLY A 248 9.47 3.96 25.71
C GLY A 248 9.67 3.03 24.50
N PRO A 249 10.75 2.23 24.49
CA PRO A 249 11.16 1.45 23.31
C PRO A 249 10.16 0.38 22.87
N TRP A 250 9.23 -0.04 23.73
CA TRP A 250 8.19 -1.02 23.43
C TRP A 250 7.04 -0.46 22.58
N ALA A 251 6.84 0.86 22.59
CA ALA A 251 5.66 1.49 22.00
C ALA A 251 5.54 1.29 20.48
N PRO A 252 6.60 1.43 19.67
CA PRO A 252 6.53 1.14 18.24
C PRO A 252 6.17 -0.33 17.95
N TRP A 253 6.68 -1.28 18.74
CA TRP A 253 6.37 -2.71 18.56
C TRP A 253 4.92 -3.03 18.90
N LEU A 254 4.35 -2.39 19.93
CA LEU A 254 2.91 -2.47 20.18
C LEU A 254 2.12 -1.78 19.06
N GLY A 255 2.64 -0.66 18.53
CA GLY A 255 2.07 0.07 17.41
C GLY A 255 1.84 -0.83 16.19
N VAL A 256 2.82 -1.68 15.84
CA VAL A 256 2.69 -2.67 14.74
C VAL A 256 1.52 -3.64 14.99
N LEU A 257 1.33 -4.10 16.24
CA LEU A 257 0.21 -4.99 16.58
C LEU A 257 -1.13 -4.27 16.44
N VAL A 258 -1.27 -3.09 17.05
CA VAL A 258 -2.48 -2.27 17.00
C VAL A 258 -2.83 -1.89 15.56
N TYR A 259 -1.82 -1.51 14.78
CA TYR A 259 -1.91 -1.27 13.35
C TYR A 259 -2.50 -2.46 12.60
N ALA A 260 -1.93 -3.66 12.80
CA ALA A 260 -2.35 -4.86 12.08
C ALA A 260 -3.80 -5.26 12.43
N VAL A 261 -4.20 -5.13 13.70
CA VAL A 261 -5.61 -5.36 14.09
C VAL A 261 -6.51 -4.27 13.48
N GLY A 262 -6.04 -3.03 13.38
CA GLY A 262 -6.75 -1.94 12.70
C GLY A 262 -7.02 -2.26 11.23
N VAL A 263 -6.00 -2.78 10.53
CA VAL A 263 -6.13 -3.30 9.15
C VAL A 263 -7.21 -4.39 9.05
N MET A 264 -7.28 -5.31 10.01
CA MET A 264 -8.30 -6.38 10.01
C MET A 264 -9.73 -5.83 10.04
N PHE A 265 -9.98 -4.79 10.83
CA PHE A 265 -11.31 -4.19 10.93
C PHE A 265 -11.61 -3.21 9.78
N PHE A 266 -10.61 -2.45 9.33
CA PHE A 266 -10.78 -1.47 8.27
C PHE A 266 -10.97 -2.13 6.89
N LEU A 267 -10.08 -3.06 6.53
CA LEU A 267 -10.09 -3.72 5.21
C LEU A 267 -10.91 -5.01 5.17
N GLY A 268 -11.28 -5.57 6.32
CA GLY A 268 -12.09 -6.78 6.41
C GLY A 268 -11.50 -8.10 5.88
N PRO A 269 -10.17 -8.34 5.84
CA PRO A 269 -9.65 -9.61 5.33
C PRO A 269 -10.07 -10.82 6.19
N PRO A 270 -9.98 -12.05 5.64
CA PRO A 270 -10.25 -13.28 6.40
C PRO A 270 -9.39 -13.35 7.67
N ARG A 271 -9.93 -13.88 8.79
CA ARG A 271 -9.20 -13.95 10.08
C ARG A 271 -7.87 -14.72 10.01
N SER A 272 -7.74 -15.65 9.06
CA SER A 272 -6.49 -16.36 8.78
C SER A 272 -5.37 -15.45 8.27
N PHE A 273 -5.67 -14.22 7.85
CA PHE A 273 -4.71 -13.24 7.38
C PHE A 273 -3.85 -12.63 8.49
N LEU A 274 -4.42 -12.46 9.70
CA LEU A 274 -3.78 -11.71 10.78
C LEU A 274 -2.37 -12.23 11.14
N PRO A 275 -2.14 -13.56 11.33
CA PRO A 275 -0.80 -14.05 11.66
C PRO A 275 0.23 -13.75 10.56
N TRP A 276 -0.16 -13.86 9.29
CA TRP A 276 0.71 -13.57 8.15
C TRP A 276 1.03 -12.08 8.04
N LEU A 277 0.02 -11.23 8.23
CA LEU A 277 0.19 -9.79 8.28
C LEU A 277 1.16 -9.40 9.40
N LEU A 278 1.00 -9.95 10.60
CA LEU A 278 1.88 -9.67 11.73
C LEU A 278 3.33 -10.07 11.44
N VAL A 279 3.56 -11.28 10.91
CA VAL A 279 4.92 -11.73 10.56
C VAL A 279 5.57 -10.80 9.56
N VAL A 280 4.88 -10.48 8.47
CA VAL A 280 5.43 -9.61 7.41
C VAL A 280 5.64 -8.18 7.93
N ALA A 281 4.68 -7.64 8.67
CA ALA A 281 4.75 -6.29 9.25
C ALA A 281 5.89 -6.15 10.25
N TYR A 282 6.06 -7.10 11.17
CA TYR A 282 7.17 -7.08 12.14
C TYR A 282 8.53 -7.25 11.45
N LEU A 283 8.66 -8.12 10.46
CA LEU A 283 9.90 -8.28 9.70
C LEU A 283 10.26 -6.98 8.97
N ALA A 284 9.29 -6.39 8.26
CA ALA A 284 9.49 -5.13 7.54
C ALA A 284 9.89 -3.99 8.48
N PHE A 285 9.17 -3.83 9.60
CA PHE A 285 9.48 -2.83 10.63
C PHE A 285 10.87 -3.04 11.24
N THR A 286 11.24 -4.29 11.54
CA THR A 286 12.57 -4.63 12.05
C THR A 286 13.66 -4.27 11.03
N GLY A 287 13.43 -4.58 9.75
CA GLY A 287 14.33 -4.19 8.66
C GLY A 287 14.53 -2.67 8.59
N GLN A 288 13.44 -1.90 8.67
CA GLN A 288 13.51 -0.45 8.71
C GLN A 288 14.26 0.07 9.96
N TYR A 289 13.95 -0.47 11.13
CA TYR A 289 14.57 -0.10 12.41
C TYR A 289 16.09 -0.32 12.45
N PHE A 290 16.57 -1.41 11.87
CA PHE A 290 18.01 -1.64 11.72
C PHE A 290 18.63 -0.82 10.60
N GLY A 291 17.90 -0.59 9.50
CA GLY A 291 18.35 0.25 8.41
C GLY A 291 18.62 1.68 8.86
N ASP A 292 17.73 2.22 9.70
CA ASP A 292 17.90 3.54 10.31
C ASP A 292 19.17 3.64 11.16
N ARG A 293 19.47 2.62 11.98
CA ARG A 293 20.68 2.60 12.82
C ARG A 293 21.99 2.36 12.08
N LEU A 294 21.97 1.55 11.04
CA LEU A 294 23.19 1.08 10.37
C LEU A 294 23.56 1.93 9.17
N LEU A 295 22.57 2.43 8.43
CA LEU A 295 22.74 3.05 7.12
C LEU A 295 22.18 4.49 7.06
N GLY A 296 21.51 4.95 8.12
CA GLY A 296 20.88 6.26 8.21
C GLY A 296 19.42 6.29 7.73
N SER A 297 18.76 7.42 7.97
CA SER A 297 17.32 7.61 7.78
C SER A 297 16.85 7.32 6.34
N TYR A 298 17.62 7.74 5.33
CA TYR A 298 17.28 7.52 3.92
C TYR A 298 17.33 6.04 3.50
N ALA A 299 18.26 5.27 4.06
CA ALA A 299 18.42 3.85 3.74
C ALA A 299 17.48 2.95 4.56
N SER A 300 16.89 3.46 5.63
CA SER A 300 15.91 2.73 6.46
C SER A 300 14.71 2.23 5.64
N GLY A 301 14.15 3.09 4.78
CA GLY A 301 13.03 2.74 3.90
C GLY A 301 13.42 1.70 2.85
N PHE A 302 14.63 1.79 2.30
CA PHE A 302 15.16 0.77 1.37
C PHE A 302 15.22 -0.60 2.03
N LEU A 303 15.81 -0.70 3.23
CA LEU A 303 15.94 -1.99 3.91
C LEU A 303 14.57 -2.52 4.36
N GLY A 304 13.70 -1.66 4.88
CA GLY A 304 12.32 -2.01 5.22
C GLY A 304 11.52 -2.53 4.03
N GLY A 305 11.58 -1.84 2.89
CA GLY A 305 10.91 -2.25 1.65
C GLY A 305 11.46 -3.55 1.07
N MET A 306 12.77 -3.77 1.13
CA MET A 306 13.40 -5.01 0.70
C MET A 306 12.95 -6.19 1.56
N VAL A 307 13.00 -6.05 2.89
CA VAL A 307 12.56 -7.09 3.82
C VAL A 307 11.07 -7.35 3.68
N LEU A 308 10.24 -6.31 3.55
CA LEU A 308 8.80 -6.42 3.29
C LEU A 308 8.52 -7.31 2.08
N MET A 309 9.17 -7.01 0.94
CA MET A 309 8.93 -7.73 -0.30
C MET A 309 9.42 -9.18 -0.22
N VAL A 310 10.64 -9.41 0.28
CA VAL A 310 11.16 -10.79 0.45
C VAL A 310 10.28 -11.60 1.39
N ALA A 311 9.90 -11.03 2.54
CA ALA A 311 9.02 -11.70 3.51
C ALA A 311 7.66 -12.04 2.90
N ALA A 312 7.03 -11.09 2.19
CA ALA A 312 5.74 -11.33 1.53
C ALA A 312 5.82 -12.45 0.48
N LEU A 313 6.91 -12.51 -0.31
CA LEU A 313 7.12 -13.56 -1.30
C LEU A 313 7.40 -14.93 -0.66
N VAL A 314 8.21 -14.98 0.39
CA VAL A 314 8.45 -16.20 1.18
C VAL A 314 7.15 -16.74 1.76
N VAL A 315 6.40 -15.88 2.45
CA VAL A 315 5.12 -16.24 3.05
C VAL A 315 4.13 -16.72 1.99
N SER A 316 4.06 -16.07 0.83
CA SER A 316 3.13 -16.44 -0.25
C SER A 316 3.33 -17.85 -0.83
N ARG A 317 4.44 -18.52 -0.51
CA ARG A 317 4.69 -19.92 -0.90
C ARG A 317 4.24 -20.94 0.13
N MET A 318 3.80 -20.51 1.32
CA MET A 318 3.39 -21.42 2.37
C MET A 318 1.97 -21.95 2.12
N PRO A 319 1.65 -23.17 2.59
CA PRO A 319 0.28 -23.69 2.48
C PRO A 319 -0.73 -22.76 3.15
N LYS A 320 -1.85 -22.47 2.46
CA LYS A 320 -2.93 -21.58 2.95
C LYS A 320 -2.51 -20.12 3.16
N SER A 321 -1.37 -19.70 2.63
CA SER A 321 -0.92 -18.31 2.72
C SER A 321 -1.73 -17.39 1.80
N PRO A 322 -1.88 -16.12 2.18
CA PRO A 322 -2.45 -15.12 1.32
C PRO A 322 -1.50 -14.70 0.19
N PRO A 323 -2.01 -14.05 -0.87
CA PRO A 323 -1.19 -13.57 -1.98
C PRO A 323 -0.22 -12.48 -1.53
N ALA A 324 1.00 -12.46 -2.06
CA ALA A 324 2.03 -11.48 -1.69
C ALA A 324 1.52 -10.03 -1.71
N MET A 325 0.79 -9.64 -2.75
CA MET A 325 0.27 -8.27 -2.92
C MET A 325 -0.67 -7.83 -1.79
N THR A 326 -1.46 -8.74 -1.22
CA THR A 326 -2.33 -8.43 -0.07
C THR A 326 -1.54 -8.10 1.19
N MET A 327 -0.32 -8.62 1.34
CA MET A 327 0.54 -8.32 2.51
C MET A 327 1.40 -7.09 2.28
N VAL A 328 1.82 -6.85 1.03
CA VAL A 328 2.70 -5.72 0.67
C VAL A 328 1.99 -4.39 0.89
N LEU A 329 0.71 -4.25 0.53
CA LEU A 329 0.00 -2.96 0.64
C LEU A 329 -0.13 -2.46 2.09
N PRO A 330 -0.61 -3.28 3.07
CA PRO A 330 -0.55 -2.90 4.48
C PRO A 330 0.89 -2.69 4.99
N GLY A 331 1.81 -3.59 4.66
CA GLY A 331 3.21 -3.42 5.08
C GLY A 331 3.81 -2.11 4.58
N PHE A 332 3.44 -1.68 3.38
CA PHE A 332 3.88 -0.42 2.79
C PHE A 332 3.37 0.80 3.59
N TRP A 333 2.09 0.84 3.96
CA TRP A 333 1.55 1.92 4.78
C TRP A 333 2.23 1.97 6.15
N LEU A 334 2.58 0.82 6.73
CA LEU A 334 3.29 0.75 8.01
C LEU A 334 4.70 1.36 7.95
N LEU A 335 5.40 1.29 6.82
CA LEU A 335 6.72 1.90 6.65
C LEU A 335 6.64 3.44 6.57
N VAL A 336 5.43 3.99 6.39
CA VAL A 336 5.12 5.43 6.32
C VAL A 336 6.01 6.26 5.37
N PRO A 337 6.41 5.77 4.17
CA PRO A 337 7.19 6.61 3.24
C PRO A 337 6.38 7.81 2.75
N GLY A 338 5.06 7.65 2.63
CA GLY A 338 4.16 8.72 2.19
C GLY A 338 4.07 9.88 3.18
N GLY A 339 4.33 9.66 4.47
CA GLY A 339 4.14 10.68 5.51
C GLY A 339 5.21 11.75 5.43
N MET A 340 6.46 11.32 5.25
CA MET A 340 7.57 12.20 4.89
C MET A 340 7.28 12.92 3.57
N GLY A 341 6.69 12.19 2.59
CA GLY A 341 6.04 12.69 1.38
C GLY A 341 5.28 13.99 1.53
N LEU A 342 4.23 13.89 2.34
CA LEU A 342 3.30 14.95 2.60
C LEU A 342 3.94 16.13 3.33
N ILE A 343 4.79 15.84 4.32
CA ILE A 343 5.50 16.87 5.10
C ILE A 343 6.37 17.71 4.17
N GLY A 344 7.26 17.08 3.39
CA GLY A 344 8.13 17.82 2.48
C GLY A 344 7.37 18.53 1.35
N PHE A 345 6.21 18.01 0.92
CA PHE A 345 5.38 18.69 -0.07
C PHE A 345 4.63 19.89 0.52
N ALA A 346 4.11 19.79 1.74
CA ALA A 346 3.44 20.89 2.42
C ALA A 346 4.41 22.04 2.78
N GLU A 347 5.63 21.71 3.18
CA GLU A 347 6.68 22.68 3.55
C GLU A 347 7.08 23.61 2.39
N ILE A 348 7.03 23.15 1.13
CA ILE A 348 7.28 24.01 -0.05
C ILE A 348 6.38 25.25 -0.04
N PHE A 349 5.13 25.07 0.39
CA PHE A 349 4.10 26.09 0.34
C PHE A 349 3.92 26.83 1.68
N GLY A 350 4.61 26.38 2.74
CA GLY A 350 4.41 26.81 4.13
C GLY A 350 5.43 27.82 4.70
N ALA A 351 6.49 28.15 3.94
CA ALA A 351 7.66 28.98 4.30
C ALA A 351 8.94 28.16 4.64
N ASP A 352 10.09 28.60 4.10
CA ASP A 352 11.46 28.06 4.21
C ASP A 352 11.81 26.73 3.50
N GLY A 353 11.34 26.56 2.25
CA GLY A 353 11.49 25.35 1.44
C GLY A 353 12.75 25.22 0.58
N ASP A 354 13.96 25.08 1.16
CA ASP A 354 15.19 24.83 0.37
C ASP A 354 15.76 23.40 0.48
N SER A 355 15.27 22.54 1.39
CA SER A 355 15.88 21.20 1.60
C SER A 355 14.95 19.99 1.83
N ALA A 356 13.62 20.20 1.91
CA ALA A 356 12.67 19.13 2.30
C ALA A 356 12.15 18.26 1.15
N LEU A 357 12.05 18.82 -0.07
CA LEU A 357 11.59 18.11 -1.26
C LEU A 357 12.54 16.97 -1.67
N PRO A 358 13.86 17.20 -1.74
CA PRO A 358 14.81 16.16 -2.12
C PRO A 358 14.83 14.99 -1.13
N SER A 359 14.87 15.26 0.17
CA SER A 359 14.95 14.23 1.22
C SER A 359 13.73 13.30 1.20
N THR A 360 12.56 13.89 0.94
CA THR A 360 11.28 13.22 0.85
C THR A 360 11.16 12.32 -0.39
N LEU A 361 11.51 12.85 -1.57
CA LEU A 361 11.54 12.07 -2.80
C LEU A 361 12.56 10.92 -2.70
N ILE A 362 13.71 11.17 -2.07
CA ILE A 362 14.73 10.15 -1.81
C ILE A 362 14.16 9.02 -0.96
N SER A 363 13.38 9.30 0.10
CA SER A 363 12.79 8.24 0.93
C SER A 363 11.77 7.39 0.16
N MET A 364 10.95 7.98 -0.70
CA MET A 364 9.99 7.25 -1.54
C MET A 364 10.70 6.38 -2.58
N ILE A 365 11.71 6.94 -3.23
CA ILE A 365 12.57 6.21 -4.19
C ILE A 365 13.30 5.08 -3.47
N ALA A 366 13.81 5.31 -2.26
CA ALA A 366 14.50 4.31 -1.45
C ALA A 366 13.61 3.10 -1.16
N VAL A 367 12.37 3.30 -0.69
CA VAL A 367 11.43 2.18 -0.48
C VAL A 367 11.15 1.44 -1.78
N SER A 368 10.92 2.15 -2.89
CA SER A 368 10.66 1.53 -4.19
C SER A 368 11.85 0.68 -4.68
N LEU A 369 13.06 1.22 -4.59
CA LEU A 369 14.28 0.50 -4.91
C LEU A 369 14.51 -0.68 -3.96
N GLY A 370 14.14 -0.55 -2.69
CA GLY A 370 14.16 -1.63 -1.71
C GLY A 370 13.26 -2.77 -2.12
N ILE A 371 12.02 -2.47 -2.49
CA ILE A 371 11.06 -3.45 -2.99
C ILE A 371 11.58 -4.14 -4.27
N GLN A 372 12.15 -3.39 -5.21
CA GLN A 372 12.75 -3.95 -6.42
C GLN A 372 13.96 -4.83 -6.12
N ALA A 373 14.83 -4.40 -5.21
CA ALA A 373 15.96 -5.19 -4.74
C ALA A 373 15.46 -6.51 -4.10
N GLY A 374 14.39 -6.45 -3.31
CA GLY A 374 13.75 -7.63 -2.74
C GLY A 374 13.25 -8.62 -3.80
N LEU A 375 12.61 -8.11 -4.86
CA LEU A 375 12.21 -8.93 -6.02
C LEU A 375 13.42 -9.56 -6.73
N ALA A 376 14.49 -8.79 -6.93
CA ALA A 376 15.71 -9.27 -7.60
C ALA A 376 16.42 -10.35 -6.76
N VAL A 377 16.59 -10.12 -5.46
CA VAL A 377 17.14 -11.09 -4.50
C VAL A 377 16.32 -12.38 -4.54
N TRP A 378 14.99 -12.25 -4.52
CA TRP A 378 14.10 -13.40 -4.64
C TRP A 378 14.28 -14.16 -5.95
N ALA A 379 14.39 -13.46 -7.08
CA ALA A 379 14.63 -14.09 -8.37
C ALA A 379 15.93 -14.91 -8.35
N VAL A 380 17.02 -14.36 -7.81
CA VAL A 380 18.31 -15.06 -7.69
C VAL A 380 18.22 -16.29 -6.77
N LEU A 381 17.62 -16.14 -5.59
CA LEU A 381 17.46 -17.24 -4.63
C LEU A 381 16.67 -18.41 -5.22
N THR A 382 15.61 -18.09 -5.96
CA THR A 382 14.71 -19.09 -6.51
C THR A 382 15.23 -19.74 -7.79
N HIS A 383 16.00 -19.00 -8.58
CA HIS A 383 16.77 -19.55 -9.69
C HIS A 383 17.82 -20.54 -9.18
N ARG A 384 18.62 -20.16 -8.16
CA ARG A 384 19.61 -21.06 -7.54
C ARG A 384 18.98 -22.32 -6.94
N ALA A 385 17.80 -22.21 -6.32
CA ALA A 385 17.08 -23.36 -5.77
C ALA A 385 16.58 -24.34 -6.86
N ARG A 386 16.18 -23.84 -8.04
CA ARG A 386 15.80 -24.69 -9.18
C ARG A 386 17.01 -25.44 -9.77
N PHE A 387 18.12 -24.72 -10.00
CA PHE A 387 19.36 -25.35 -10.48
C PHE A 387 19.94 -26.37 -9.50
N GLY A 388 19.83 -26.14 -8.18
CA GLY A 388 20.26 -27.09 -7.17
C GLY A 388 19.39 -28.37 -7.11
N MET A 389 18.09 -28.27 -7.39
CA MET A 389 17.21 -29.45 -7.47
C MET A 389 17.42 -30.26 -8.75
N GLU A 390 17.68 -29.58 -9.89
CA GLU A 390 18.02 -30.25 -11.15
C GLU A 390 19.35 -31.01 -11.04
N MET A 391 20.39 -30.43 -10.43
CA MET A 391 21.66 -31.13 -10.20
C MET A 391 21.52 -32.35 -9.28
N ARG A 392 20.60 -32.30 -8.30
CA ARG A 392 20.33 -33.42 -7.38
C ARG A 392 19.48 -34.53 -8.00
N GLN A 393 18.73 -34.23 -9.07
CA GLN A 393 18.00 -35.23 -9.86
C GLN A 393 18.86 -35.85 -10.98
N THR A 394 19.94 -35.18 -11.40
CA THR A 394 20.88 -35.70 -12.41
C THR A 394 22.06 -36.51 -11.84
N ASP A 395 22.16 -36.70 -10.52
CA ASP A 395 23.19 -37.52 -9.90
C ASP A 395 22.61 -38.84 -9.33
N PRO A 396 22.60 -39.94 -10.11
CA PRO A 396 22.19 -41.27 -9.65
C PRO A 396 23.25 -41.98 -8.77
N HIS A 397 24.34 -41.31 -8.37
CA HIS A 397 25.46 -41.94 -7.64
C HIS A 397 25.86 -41.27 -6.31
N GLY A 398 24.99 -40.48 -5.69
CA GLY A 398 25.22 -40.02 -4.31
C GLY A 398 25.18 -41.19 -3.30
N PRO A 399 26.17 -41.32 -2.39
CA PRO A 399 26.20 -42.41 -1.40
C PRO A 399 25.07 -42.26 -0.37
N PRO A 400 24.52 -43.36 0.16
CA PRO A 400 23.45 -43.30 1.14
C PRO A 400 23.99 -42.85 2.50
N VAL A 401 23.50 -41.72 3.01
CA VAL A 401 23.35 -41.44 4.45
C VAL A 401 22.09 -40.62 4.69
#